data_AF-A0A3N1GXB1-F1
#
_entry.id   AF-A0A3N1GXB1-F1
#
_cell.length_a   1.000
_cell.length_b   1.000
_cell.length_c   1.000
_cell.angle_alpha   90.00
_cell.angle_beta   90.00
_cell.angle_gamma   90.00
#
_symmetry.space_group_name_H-M   'P 1'
#
loop_
_entity.id
_entity.type
_entity.pdbx_description
1 polymer ?
#
loop_
_entity_poly.entity_id
_entity_poly.type
_entity_poly.pdbx_seq_one_letter_code
_entity_poly.pdbx_strand_id
1 'polypeptide(L)'
;MVTPSRPSGAPVGPDDSDDLPPVLRGAGEGATITVCPDGPLLVRGDVEIVDVDGEPVERRRSTVALCRCGRSSIAPYCDGSHKVRRGRR
;
A
#
# COMPACT_ATOMS: atom_id res chain seq x y z
N MET A 1 -41.41 2.86 -50.90
CA MET A 1 -41.80 2.94 -49.48
C MET A 1 -40.52 2.80 -48.67
N VAL A 2 -40.10 3.88 -48.04
CA VAL A 2 -38.88 3.99 -47.25
C VAL A 2 -39.18 3.46 -45.85
N THR A 3 -38.47 2.43 -45.40
CA THR A 3 -38.42 2.06 -43.98
C THR A 3 -37.18 2.70 -43.35
N PRO A 4 -37.31 3.38 -42.20
CA PRO A 4 -36.22 4.14 -41.62
C PRO A 4 -35.12 3.24 -41.07
N SER A 5 -33.88 3.63 -41.32
CA SER A 5 -32.67 3.10 -40.70
C SER A 5 -32.75 3.25 -39.17
N ARG A 6 -32.49 2.17 -38.43
CA ARG A 6 -32.36 2.21 -36.97
C ARG A 6 -31.14 3.06 -36.57
N PRO A 7 -31.26 3.94 -35.55
CA PRO A 7 -30.15 4.75 -35.08
C PRO A 7 -29.16 3.93 -34.24
N SER A 8 -27.92 4.41 -34.35
CA SER A 8 -26.78 4.30 -33.46
C SER A 8 -27.08 4.02 -31.97
N GLY A 9 -26.31 3.10 -31.38
CA GLY A 9 -26.00 3.11 -29.94
C GLY A 9 -26.39 1.86 -29.15
N ALA A 10 -25.45 0.95 -28.97
CA ALA A 10 -25.21 0.42 -27.63
C ALA A 10 -23.83 0.94 -27.22
N PRO A 11 -23.70 1.66 -26.09
CA PRO A 11 -22.40 2.02 -25.59
C PRO A 11 -21.65 0.73 -25.29
N VAL A 12 -20.51 0.54 -25.96
CA VAL A 12 -19.43 -0.23 -25.37
C VAL A 12 -19.11 0.48 -24.07
N GLY A 13 -19.56 -0.07 -22.94
CA GLY A 13 -19.07 0.38 -21.65
C GLY A 13 -17.55 0.32 -21.68
N PRO A 14 -16.84 1.32 -21.13
CA PRO A 14 -15.40 1.19 -21.00
C PRO A 14 -15.15 -0.10 -20.23
N ASP A 15 -14.20 -0.89 -20.73
CA ASP A 15 -13.68 -2.06 -20.05
C ASP A 15 -13.16 -1.61 -18.67
N ASP A 16 -14.00 -1.72 -17.64
CA ASP A 16 -13.73 -1.41 -16.21
C ASP A 16 -12.68 -2.38 -15.60
N SER A 17 -11.82 -2.95 -16.44
CA SER A 17 -10.68 -3.77 -16.05
C SER A 17 -9.41 -2.93 -15.88
N ASP A 18 -9.36 -1.70 -16.43
CA ASP A 18 -8.20 -0.80 -16.40
C ASP A 18 -8.39 0.41 -15.44
N ASP A 19 -9.57 0.61 -14.85
CA ASP A 19 -9.82 1.60 -13.78
C ASP A 19 -9.44 1.06 -12.38
N LEU A 20 -8.57 0.06 -12.33
CA LEU A 20 -7.92 -0.31 -11.08
C LEU A 20 -6.78 0.71 -10.87
N PRO A 21 -6.77 1.47 -9.76
CA PRO A 21 -5.68 2.39 -9.48
C PRO A 21 -4.35 1.62 -9.53
N PRO A 22 -3.23 2.24 -9.93
CA PRO A 22 -1.93 1.59 -9.99
C PRO A 22 -1.41 1.38 -8.57
N VAL A 23 -2.09 0.58 -7.76
CA VAL A 23 -1.66 0.29 -6.40
C VAL A 23 -0.47 -0.68 -6.41
N LEU A 24 -0.17 -1.35 -7.53
CA LEU A 24 0.83 -2.44 -7.56
C LEU A 24 1.51 -2.61 -8.93
N ARG A 25 2.28 -1.63 -9.42
CA ARG A 25 3.28 -1.89 -10.47
C ARG A 25 4.61 -1.17 -10.20
N GLY A 26 5.31 -1.61 -9.17
CA GLY A 26 6.75 -1.39 -9.04
C GLY A 26 7.50 -2.41 -9.87
N ALA A 27 8.18 -1.97 -10.93
CA ALA A 27 9.04 -2.79 -11.77
C ALA A 27 10.40 -3.01 -11.07
N GLY A 28 10.54 -4.15 -10.41
CA GLY A 28 11.75 -4.66 -9.75
C GLY A 28 11.38 -5.92 -8.98
N GLU A 29 12.34 -6.77 -8.62
CA GLU A 29 12.08 -7.87 -7.68
C GLU A 29 11.40 -7.30 -6.41
N GLY A 30 10.09 -7.55 -6.30
CA GLY A 30 9.16 -6.55 -5.78
C GLY A 30 9.29 -6.24 -4.29
N ALA A 31 9.20 -4.95 -3.96
CA ALA A 31 8.96 -4.51 -2.61
C ALA A 31 7.63 -5.07 -2.07
N THR A 32 7.66 -5.68 -0.89
CA THR A 32 6.45 -6.24 -0.26
C THR A 32 6.21 -5.55 1.08
N ILE A 33 4.98 -5.07 1.28
CA ILE A 33 4.51 -4.58 2.58
C ILE A 33 3.49 -5.58 3.13
N THR A 34 3.79 -6.21 4.25
CA THR A 34 2.90 -7.15 4.94
C THR A 34 2.34 -6.53 6.21
N VAL A 35 1.02 -6.48 6.32
CA VAL A 35 0.33 -6.00 7.52
C VAL A 35 0.25 -7.14 8.54
N CYS A 36 0.96 -7.05 9.66
CA CYS A 36 0.82 -8.03 10.73
C CYS A 36 -0.42 -7.73 11.61
N PRO A 37 -1.25 -8.74 11.93
CA PRO A 37 -2.36 -8.59 12.88
C PRO A 37 -1.89 -8.02 14.23
N ASP A 38 -2.46 -6.87 14.59
CA ASP A 38 -2.05 -5.96 15.68
C ASP A 38 -0.53 -5.85 15.90
N GLY A 39 0.19 -5.88 14.79
CA GLY A 39 1.62 -5.76 14.73
C GLY A 39 2.05 -4.67 13.74
N PRO A 40 3.36 -4.60 13.48
CA PRO A 40 3.95 -3.62 12.58
C PRO A 40 3.61 -3.89 11.10
N LEU A 41 4.00 -2.96 10.24
CA LEU A 41 4.10 -3.20 8.81
C LEU A 41 5.49 -3.77 8.50
N LEU A 42 5.55 -5.00 8.01
CA LEU A 42 6.80 -5.61 7.56
C LEU A 42 7.07 -5.20 6.13
N VAL A 43 8.11 -4.41 5.93
CA VAL A 43 8.56 -3.94 4.62
C VAL A 43 9.77 -4.75 4.20
N ARG A 44 9.70 -5.36 3.02
CA ARG A 44 10.76 -6.20 2.44
C ARG A 44 11.11 -5.69 1.05
N GLY A 45 12.37 -5.89 0.68
CA GLY A 45 12.90 -5.51 -0.62
C GLY A 45 13.55 -4.13 -0.61
N ASP A 46 13.97 -3.73 -1.80
CA ASP A 46 14.59 -2.43 -2.03
C ASP A 46 13.49 -1.35 -2.02
N VAL A 47 13.42 -0.59 -0.94
CA VAL A 47 12.52 0.57 -0.83
C VAL A 47 13.20 1.71 -0.13
N GLU A 48 12.84 2.92 -0.54
CA GLU A 48 13.17 4.12 0.21
C GLU A 48 12.03 4.41 1.19
N ILE A 49 12.40 4.81 2.40
CA ILE A 49 11.43 5.25 3.41
C ILE A 49 11.72 6.73 3.60
N VAL A 50 10.71 7.56 3.37
CA VAL A 50 10.77 9.00 3.55
C VAL A 50 9.80 9.42 4.65
N ASP A 51 10.10 10.52 5.32
CA ASP A 51 9.16 11.14 6.24
C ASP A 51 8.15 12.06 5.51
N VAL A 52 7.39 12.84 6.27
CA VAL A 52 6.35 13.74 5.74
C VAL A 52 6.93 14.96 5.01
N ASP A 53 8.19 15.31 5.31
CA ASP A 53 8.93 16.40 4.68
C ASP A 53 9.68 15.92 3.43
N GLY A 54 9.72 14.60 3.21
CA GLY A 54 10.40 13.95 2.10
C GLY A 54 11.83 13.52 2.42
N GLU A 55 12.28 13.69 3.66
CA GLU A 55 13.64 13.35 4.06
C GLU A 55 13.80 11.83 4.24
N PRO A 56 14.91 11.25 3.76
CA PRO A 56 15.13 9.81 3.83
C PRO A 56 15.36 9.35 5.27
N VAL A 57 14.65 8.30 5.68
CA VAL A 57 14.81 7.63 6.97
C VAL A 57 15.83 6.51 6.85
N GLU A 58 16.84 6.51 7.73
CA GLU A 58 17.94 5.55 7.72
C GLU A 58 17.50 4.08 7.83
N ARG A 59 17.61 3.34 6.72
CA ARG A 59 17.38 1.89 6.69
C ARG A 59 18.67 1.10 6.92
N ARG A 60 18.75 0.37 8.03
CA ARG A 60 19.89 -0.52 8.32
C ARG A 60 19.80 -1.90 7.66
N ARG A 61 18.63 -2.30 7.15
CA ARG A 61 18.35 -3.65 6.66
C ARG A 61 17.34 -3.64 5.51
N SER A 62 17.46 -4.62 4.62
CA SER A 62 16.54 -4.85 3.50
C SER A 62 15.12 -5.22 3.97
N THR A 63 14.97 -5.72 5.20
CA THR A 63 13.68 -5.92 5.87
C THR A 63 13.59 -5.05 7.11
N VAL A 64 12.53 -4.26 7.22
CA VAL A 64 12.25 -3.42 8.40
C VAL A 64 10.82 -3.60 8.87
N ALA A 65 10.58 -3.29 10.14
CA ALA A 65 9.27 -3.30 10.76
C ALA A 65 8.88 -1.86 11.13
N LEU A 66 7.86 -1.31 10.48
CA LEU A 66 7.35 0.04 10.76
C LEU A 66 6.27 0.01 11.82
N CYS A 67 6.32 0.99 12.73
CA CYS A 67 5.36 1.12 13.80
C CYS A 67 3.98 1.47 13.23
N ARG A 68 2.97 0.68 13.60
CA ARG A 68 1.55 0.96 13.30
C ARG A 68 0.74 1.32 14.55
N CYS A 69 1.26 1.03 15.74
CA CYS A 69 0.51 1.19 16.99
C CYS A 69 0.67 2.58 17.63
N GLY A 70 1.59 3.42 17.13
CA GLY A 70 1.85 4.77 17.65
C GLY A 70 2.53 4.80 19.03
N ARG A 71 3.13 3.69 19.48
CA ARG A 71 3.70 3.56 20.84
C ARG A 71 5.18 3.20 20.87
N SER A 72 5.85 3.15 19.72
CA SER A 72 7.26 2.83 19.71
C SER A 72 8.10 4.03 20.15
N SER A 73 9.11 3.77 20.98
CA SER A 73 10.11 4.76 21.38
C SER A 73 11.18 5.01 20.31
N ILE A 74 11.19 4.23 19.23
CA ILE A 74 12.14 4.34 18.11
C ILE A 74 11.41 4.58 16.78
N ALA A 75 10.28 5.30 16.82
CA ALA A 75 9.54 5.66 15.62
C ALA A 75 10.48 6.26 14.56
N PRO A 76 10.31 5.88 13.27
CA PRO A 76 9.18 5.15 12.68
C PRO A 76 9.26 3.61 12.80
N TYR A 77 10.27 3.05 13.45
CA TYR A 77 10.45 1.60 13.58
C TYR A 77 9.64 0.99 14.73
N CYS A 78 9.42 -0.32 14.68
CA CYS A 78 8.77 -1.08 15.73
C CYS A 78 9.78 -1.70 16.72
N ASP A 79 9.65 -1.36 18.01
CA ASP A 79 10.40 -1.96 19.13
C ASP A 79 9.67 -3.09 19.88
N GLY A 80 8.44 -3.42 19.46
CA GLY A 80 7.62 -4.43 20.13
C GLY A 80 6.62 -3.87 21.16
N SER A 81 6.56 -2.56 21.37
CA SER A 81 5.59 -1.92 22.28
C SER A 81 4.11 -2.24 21.96
N HIS A 82 3.81 -2.66 20.73
CA HIS A 82 2.50 -3.16 20.33
C HIS A 82 2.03 -4.38 21.13
N LYS A 83 2.95 -5.21 21.65
CA LYS A 83 2.60 -6.44 22.40
C LYS A 83 2.15 -6.14 23.82
N VAL A 84 2.76 -5.15 24.47
CA VAL A 84 2.50 -4.80 25.87
C VAL A 84 1.17 -4.05 26.02
N ARG A 85 0.83 -3.24 25.01
CA ARG A 85 -0.33 -2.33 25.04
C ARG A 85 -1.48 -2.80 24.15
N ARG A 86 -1.61 -4.12 23.91
CA ARG A 86 -2.89 -4.71 23.45
C ARG A 86 -3.91 -4.51 24.58
N GLY A 87 -4.42 -3.28 24.69
CA GLY A 87 -5.54 -2.98 25.57
C GLY A 87 -6.68 -3.93 25.21
N ARG A 88 -7.27 -4.54 26.23
CA ARG A 88 -8.54 -5.27 26.14
C ARG A 88 -9.48 -4.49 25.22
N ARG A 89 -9.75 -5.03 24.04
CA ARG A 89 -10.90 -4.66 23.23
C ARG A 89 -11.74 -5.90 23.10
#